data_AF-A0A5E4J307-F1
#
_entry.id   AF-A0A5E4J307-F1
#
_cell.length_a   1.000
_cell.length_b   1.000
_cell.length_c   1.000
_cell.angle_alpha   90.00
_cell.angle_beta   90.00
_cell.angle_gamma   90.00
#
_symmetry.space_group_name_H-M   'P 1'
#
loop_
_entity.id
_entity.type
_entity.pdbx_description
1 polymer ?
#
loop_
_entity_poly.entity_id
_entity_poly.type
_entity_poly.pdbx_seq_one_letter_code
_entity_poly.pdbx_strand_id
1 'polypeptide(L)'
;MDSGSYKISPAFPIKIQPKSKLTIIAAGWPQLEFLKGAETTASEKPLDYLVPDDVRPHVEGDFAVQGTAKSDMEAGGVLVLDGLLIEGRLLLREGNLSGLEMYHCTLVPDNGGISHDFLGEKAEKLNSQLEIKIDHCICGPISLPESIPSLMIMDSIIGNISGAALTVKGTDLEMERCTTYGYVQARSLEASDCIFTDRTFIERTQFGCVRFSYLPPGSRTARKYRCQPDMALENAASPGEEASIRARVAPAFVSGHYDHLGYGQLSQTSVDEIQMGSQDGSEMGAFSSLKNPQREDSLRSSLNEYMRLGLEAGLFRVI
;
A
#
# COMPACT_ATOMS: atom_id res chain seq x y z
N MET A 1 8.99 17.51 -18.00
CA MET A 1 9.26 18.17 -16.70
C MET A 1 8.27 17.59 -15.71
N ASP A 2 8.66 17.16 -14.51
CA ASP A 2 10.02 17.09 -13.98
C ASP A 2 10.17 15.91 -13.01
N SER A 3 10.78 14.82 -13.47
CA SER A 3 11.33 13.77 -12.59
C SER A 3 12.56 14.30 -11.81
N GLY A 4 12.48 15.53 -11.30
CA GLY A 4 13.51 16.22 -10.53
C GLY A 4 13.57 15.70 -9.10
N SER A 5 14.65 16.05 -8.41
CA SER A 5 14.83 15.75 -6.98
C SER A 5 14.69 17.04 -6.16
N TYR A 6 13.80 17.01 -5.16
CA TYR A 6 13.50 18.13 -4.27
C TYR A 6 13.91 17.76 -2.86
N LYS A 7 14.80 18.55 -2.27
CA LYS A 7 15.16 18.37 -0.86
C LYS A 7 14.16 19.08 0.02
N ILE A 8 13.66 18.38 1.02
CA ILE A 8 12.74 18.93 2.02
C ILE A 8 13.33 18.80 3.42
N SER A 9 12.78 19.58 4.34
CA SER A 9 13.17 19.53 5.74
C SER A 9 11.93 19.42 6.63
N PRO A 10 11.92 18.49 7.61
CA PRO A 10 10.78 18.33 8.52
C PRO A 10 10.62 19.50 9.49
N ALA A 11 11.59 20.43 9.53
CA ALA A 11 11.52 21.67 10.31
C ALA A 11 10.39 22.61 9.85
N PHE A 12 9.92 22.47 8.61
CA PHE A 12 8.87 23.30 8.03
C PHE A 12 7.68 22.44 7.61
N PRO A 13 6.77 22.10 8.53
CA PRO A 13 5.64 21.26 8.19
C PRO A 13 4.71 21.98 7.22
N ILE A 14 4.15 21.21 6.28
CA ILE A 14 3.07 21.68 5.41
C ILE A 14 1.83 21.87 6.26
N LYS A 15 1.39 23.13 6.35
CA LYS A 15 0.23 23.53 7.16
C LYS A 15 -1.03 23.48 6.32
N ILE A 16 -1.92 22.54 6.64
CA ILE A 16 -3.21 22.42 5.96
C ILE A 16 -4.26 23.22 6.72
N GLN A 17 -4.94 24.10 6.01
CA GLN A 17 -5.99 24.96 6.60
C GLN A 17 -7.28 24.16 6.83
N PRO A 18 -8.11 24.54 7.81
CA PRO A 18 -9.43 23.93 7.99
C PRO A 18 -10.26 24.05 6.71
N LYS A 19 -11.06 23.03 6.37
CA LYS A 19 -11.92 23.02 5.18
C LYS A 19 -11.17 23.23 3.85
N SER A 20 -9.87 22.94 3.82
CA SER A 20 -9.07 23.01 2.59
C SER A 20 -8.57 21.63 2.20
N LYS A 21 -8.34 21.43 0.89
CA LYS A 21 -7.66 20.27 0.34
C LYS A 21 -6.43 20.75 -0.39
N LEU A 22 -5.25 20.28 0.00
CA LEU A 22 -4.01 20.47 -0.72
C LEU A 22 -3.70 19.17 -1.46
N THR A 23 -3.53 19.26 -2.77
CA THR A 23 -3.15 18.12 -3.60
C THR A 23 -1.76 18.38 -4.18
N ILE A 24 -0.84 17.45 -3.98
CA ILE A 24 0.50 17.44 -4.58
C ILE A 24 0.56 16.23 -5.49
N ILE A 25 0.74 16.47 -6.79
CA ILE A 25 0.67 15.43 -7.82
C ILE A 25 1.96 15.43 -8.64
N ALA A 26 2.39 14.24 -9.04
CA ALA A 26 3.36 14.05 -10.10
C ALA A 26 2.71 14.32 -11.45
N ALA A 27 2.94 15.50 -12.00
CA ALA A 27 2.43 15.87 -13.31
C ALA A 27 3.37 16.84 -14.02
N GLY A 28 3.49 16.67 -15.34
CA GLY A 28 4.07 17.66 -16.23
C GLY A 28 3.02 18.61 -16.79
N TRP A 29 3.51 19.76 -17.27
CA TRP A 29 2.73 20.59 -18.18
C TRP A 29 2.85 20.04 -19.61
N PRO A 30 1.79 20.12 -20.44
CA PRO A 30 1.90 19.66 -21.81
C PRO A 30 2.89 20.56 -22.54
N GLN A 31 3.66 19.96 -23.44
CA GLN A 31 4.36 20.71 -24.47
C GLN A 31 3.35 21.15 -25.51
N LEU A 32 2.71 22.29 -25.29
CA LEU A 32 1.94 22.95 -26.34
C LEU A 32 2.96 23.57 -27.32
N GLU A 33 3.05 23.02 -28.53
CA GLU A 33 3.72 23.70 -29.64
C GLU A 33 2.90 24.94 -30.01
N PHE A 34 3.19 26.07 -29.37
CA PHE A 34 2.61 27.34 -29.78
C PHE A 34 3.25 27.75 -31.11
N LEU A 35 2.41 28.03 -32.11
CA LEU A 35 2.83 28.65 -33.37
C LEU A 35 3.69 29.89 -33.07
N LYS A 36 4.90 29.95 -33.64
CA LYS A 36 5.87 31.05 -33.47
C LYS A 36 5.16 32.40 -33.63
N GLY A 37 5.00 33.15 -32.53
CA GLY A 37 4.46 34.51 -32.54
C GLY A 37 3.68 34.93 -31.30
N ALA A 38 3.27 34.01 -30.43
CA ALA A 38 2.61 34.35 -29.18
C ALA A 38 3.60 34.22 -28.00
N GLU A 39 4.09 35.35 -27.49
CA GLU A 39 4.77 35.40 -26.19
C GLU A 39 3.73 35.15 -25.09
N THR A 40 3.63 33.90 -24.62
CA THR A 40 2.85 33.61 -23.42
C THR A 40 3.75 33.70 -22.20
N THR A 41 3.45 34.69 -21.35
CA THR A 41 3.94 34.75 -19.98
C THR A 41 3.49 33.48 -19.24
N ALA A 42 4.32 32.98 -18.32
CA ALA A 42 4.11 31.71 -17.62
C ALA A 42 2.79 31.57 -16.82
N SER A 43 1.88 32.56 -16.84
CA SER A 43 0.64 32.62 -16.06
C SER A 43 -0.60 32.02 -16.74
N GLU A 44 -0.50 31.47 -17.96
CA GLU A 44 -1.66 30.92 -18.70
C GLU A 44 -1.58 29.41 -18.94
N LYS A 45 -1.14 28.63 -17.95
CA LYS A 45 -1.26 27.16 -18.00
C LYS A 45 -2.49 26.72 -17.20
N PRO A 46 -3.61 26.36 -17.84
CA PRO A 46 -4.81 25.95 -17.12
C PRO A 46 -4.55 24.63 -16.40
N LEU A 47 -5.06 24.47 -15.18
CA LEU A 47 -4.93 23.23 -14.40
C LEU A 47 -5.50 22.00 -15.13
N ASP A 48 -6.39 22.19 -16.09
CA ASP A 48 -7.05 21.11 -16.85
C ASP A 48 -6.11 20.34 -17.79
N TYR A 49 -4.85 20.76 -17.91
CA TYR A 49 -3.89 20.25 -18.88
C TYR A 49 -2.71 19.49 -18.24
N LEU A 50 -2.88 18.93 -17.06
CA LEU A 50 -1.80 18.17 -16.42
C LEU A 50 -1.58 16.82 -17.11
N VAL A 51 -0.32 16.49 -17.40
CA VAL A 51 0.10 15.22 -18.02
C VAL A 51 0.83 14.38 -16.96
N PRO A 52 0.20 13.34 -16.39
CA PRO A 52 0.78 12.52 -15.33
C PRO A 52 1.70 11.40 -15.85
N ASP A 53 1.86 11.26 -17.17
CA ASP A 53 2.62 10.17 -17.78
C ASP A 53 4.14 10.37 -17.65
N ASP A 54 4.84 9.27 -17.37
CA ASP A 54 6.31 9.18 -17.31
C ASP A 54 7.01 10.20 -16.40
N VAL A 55 6.29 10.69 -15.37
CA VAL A 55 6.83 11.58 -14.35
C VAL A 55 6.93 10.87 -13.01
N ARG A 56 8.09 11.01 -12.36
CA ARG A 56 8.31 10.51 -11.00
C ARG A 56 9.17 11.48 -10.21
N PRO A 57 8.58 12.58 -9.71
CA PRO A 57 9.27 13.51 -8.83
C PRO A 57 9.81 12.77 -7.60
N HIS A 58 11.06 13.05 -7.27
CA HIS A 58 11.74 12.50 -6.11
C HIS A 58 11.83 13.56 -5.01
N VAL A 59 11.41 13.22 -3.80
CA VAL A 59 11.46 14.05 -2.62
C VAL A 59 12.46 13.41 -1.65
N GLU A 60 13.56 14.10 -1.38
CA GLU A 60 14.62 13.64 -0.48
C GLU A 60 14.42 14.30 0.91
N GLY A 61 14.25 13.47 1.94
CA GLY A 61 14.09 13.90 3.32
C GLY A 61 12.68 13.70 3.90
N ASP A 62 12.56 13.94 5.20
CA ASP A 62 11.29 13.76 5.92
C ASP A 62 10.27 14.85 5.58
N PHE A 63 9.06 14.39 5.27
CA PHE A 63 7.90 15.18 4.89
C PHE A 63 6.96 15.37 6.08
N ALA A 64 6.94 16.55 6.69
CA ALA A 64 6.06 16.82 7.83
C ALA A 64 4.75 17.49 7.41
N VAL A 65 3.61 17.03 7.94
CA VAL A 65 2.28 17.61 7.70
C VAL A 65 1.59 17.97 9.02
N GLN A 66 0.92 19.12 9.05
CA GLN A 66 0.19 19.60 10.23
C GLN A 66 -1.17 20.18 9.83
N GLY A 67 -2.25 19.63 10.39
CA GLY A 67 -3.57 20.24 10.32
C GLY A 67 -3.68 21.41 11.30
N THR A 68 -4.06 22.59 10.81
CA THR A 68 -4.11 23.83 11.62
C THR A 68 -5.48 24.11 12.26
N ALA A 69 -6.46 23.22 12.06
CA ALA A 69 -7.75 23.33 12.73
C ALA A 69 -7.60 23.17 14.24
N LYS A 70 -8.48 23.85 14.98
CA LYS A 70 -8.61 23.63 16.43
C LYS A 70 -9.14 22.22 16.68
N SER A 71 -8.76 21.61 17.81
CA SER A 71 -9.11 20.22 18.16
C SER A 71 -10.62 19.96 18.33
N ASP A 72 -11.42 21.01 18.52
CA ASP A 72 -12.88 20.96 18.69
C ASP A 72 -13.66 21.18 17.38
N MET A 73 -12.96 21.45 16.27
CA MET A 73 -13.58 21.72 14.97
C MET A 73 -13.62 20.44 14.13
N GLU A 74 -14.82 20.03 13.68
CA GLU A 74 -15.00 18.82 12.85
C GLU A 74 -14.49 18.93 11.41
N ALA A 75 -13.99 20.11 11.02
CA ALA A 75 -13.71 20.45 9.63
C ALA A 75 -12.21 20.67 9.42
N GLY A 76 -11.42 19.61 9.66
CA GLY A 76 -10.00 19.56 9.34
C GLY A 76 -9.71 19.78 7.86
N GLY A 77 -8.42 19.92 7.54
CA GLY A 77 -7.95 19.94 6.16
C GLY A 77 -7.56 18.55 5.65
N VAL A 78 -7.43 18.42 4.34
CA VAL A 78 -7.01 17.16 3.67
C VAL A 78 -5.72 17.38 2.89
N LEU A 79 -4.77 16.46 3.03
CA LEU A 79 -3.60 16.37 2.16
C LEU A 79 -3.78 15.17 1.21
N VAL A 80 -3.56 15.39 -0.08
CA VAL A 80 -3.52 14.35 -1.11
C VAL A 80 -2.14 14.35 -1.76
N LEU A 81 -1.50 13.18 -1.82
CA LEU A 81 -0.25 12.95 -2.53
C LEU A 81 -0.48 11.94 -3.65
N ASP A 82 -0.01 12.23 -4.86
CA ASP A 82 -0.14 11.34 -6.01
C ASP A 82 1.17 11.22 -6.80
N GLY A 83 1.66 10.00 -7.00
CA GLY A 83 2.78 9.71 -7.91
C GLY A 83 4.19 10.09 -7.41
N LEU A 84 4.36 10.38 -6.12
CA LEU A 84 5.63 10.84 -5.56
C LEU A 84 6.54 9.69 -5.12
N LEU A 85 7.85 9.79 -5.40
CA LEU A 85 8.87 9.00 -4.73
C LEU A 85 9.44 9.81 -3.57
N ILE A 86 9.32 9.31 -2.34
CA ILE A 86 9.76 9.96 -1.11
C ILE A 86 10.84 9.10 -0.45
N GLU A 87 12.08 9.59 -0.46
CA GLU A 87 13.20 9.03 0.29
C GLU A 87 13.26 9.68 1.68
N GLY A 88 12.32 9.31 2.53
CA GLY A 88 12.15 9.84 3.87
C GLY A 88 10.78 9.51 4.43
N ARG A 89 10.54 9.86 5.69
CA ARG A 89 9.28 9.56 6.39
C ARG A 89 8.24 10.64 6.15
N LEU A 90 6.97 10.23 6.11
CA LEU A 90 5.86 11.16 6.31
C LEU A 90 5.59 11.29 7.81
N LEU A 91 5.86 12.47 8.35
CA LEU A 91 5.71 12.81 9.77
C LEU A 91 4.37 13.52 9.99
N LEU A 92 3.45 12.85 10.67
CA LEU A 92 2.24 13.45 11.19
C LEU A 92 2.59 14.29 12.42
N ARG A 93 2.32 15.61 12.34
CA ARG A 93 2.51 16.54 13.47
C ARG A 93 1.23 16.71 14.28
N GLU A 94 1.39 17.18 15.50
CA GLU A 94 0.29 17.58 16.37
C GLU A 94 -0.63 18.61 15.69
N GLY A 95 -1.91 18.28 15.57
CA GLY A 95 -2.88 19.11 14.87
C GLY A 95 -4.25 18.44 14.75
N ASN A 96 -5.05 18.96 13.82
CA ASN A 96 -6.35 18.40 13.48
C ASN A 96 -6.53 18.34 11.95
N LEU A 97 -5.86 17.36 11.34
CA LEU A 97 -6.03 16.96 9.94
C LEU A 97 -7.23 16.00 9.86
N SER A 98 -8.09 16.16 8.86
CA SER A 98 -9.22 15.26 8.65
C SER A 98 -8.92 14.14 7.65
N GLY A 99 -8.00 14.37 6.71
CA GLY A 99 -7.66 13.37 5.70
C GLY A 99 -6.21 13.40 5.26
N LEU A 100 -5.63 12.21 5.09
CA LEU A 100 -4.39 11.99 4.38
C LEU A 100 -4.63 10.91 3.32
N GLU A 101 -4.56 11.29 2.05
CA GLU A 101 -4.74 10.36 0.93
C GLU A 101 -3.44 10.23 0.15
N MET A 102 -3.04 9.00 -0.14
CA MET A 102 -1.84 8.68 -0.92
C MET A 102 -2.19 7.73 -2.06
N TYR A 103 -1.85 8.14 -3.27
CA TYR A 103 -2.07 7.40 -4.50
C TYR A 103 -0.74 7.23 -5.25
N HIS A 104 -0.44 6.05 -5.76
CA HIS A 104 0.74 5.82 -6.62
C HIS A 104 2.08 6.32 -6.03
N CYS A 105 2.16 6.43 -4.70
CA CYS A 105 3.32 6.96 -4.00
C CYS A 105 4.28 5.83 -3.61
N THR A 106 5.56 6.17 -3.51
CA THR A 106 6.58 5.29 -2.95
C THR A 106 7.28 6.00 -1.80
N LEU A 107 7.04 5.55 -0.57
CA LEU A 107 7.88 5.91 0.58
C LEU A 107 8.86 4.78 0.77
N VAL A 108 10.12 5.01 0.42
CA VAL A 108 11.15 3.96 0.31
C VAL A 108 11.15 3.07 1.56
N PRO A 109 10.89 1.75 1.46
CA PRO A 109 10.63 0.87 2.61
C PRO A 109 11.64 0.90 3.77
N ASP A 110 12.92 1.09 3.46
CA ASP A 110 13.99 1.05 4.47
C ASP A 110 14.17 2.38 5.22
N ASN A 111 13.85 3.50 4.58
CA ASN A 111 14.10 4.86 5.10
C ASN A 111 12.82 5.69 5.31
N GLY A 112 11.71 5.25 4.74
CA GLY A 112 10.43 5.93 4.73
C GLY A 112 9.41 5.31 5.67
N GLY A 113 8.14 5.41 5.27
CA GLY A 113 7.00 5.03 6.10
C GLY A 113 6.30 6.25 6.72
N ILE A 114 5.24 5.98 7.48
CA ILE A 114 4.46 7.00 8.17
C ILE A 114 4.76 6.90 9.66
N SER A 115 5.06 8.02 10.29
CA SER A 115 5.26 8.09 11.74
C SER A 115 4.70 9.40 12.29
N HIS A 116 4.65 9.50 13.60
CA HIS A 116 4.18 10.68 14.31
C HIS A 116 5.18 11.08 15.38
N ASP A 117 5.12 12.33 15.81
CA ASP A 117 5.97 12.90 16.87
C ASP A 117 5.17 13.33 18.12
N PHE A 118 3.94 12.85 18.28
CA PHE A 118 3.05 13.30 19.35
C PHE A 118 3.68 13.03 20.72
N LEU A 119 3.82 14.06 21.55
CA LEU A 119 4.42 13.96 22.89
C LEU A 119 3.41 14.34 23.98
N GLY A 120 3.38 13.57 25.07
CA GLY A 120 2.64 13.90 26.29
C GLY A 120 1.15 13.53 26.31
N GLU A 121 0.48 13.86 27.43
CA GLU A 121 -0.88 13.40 27.77
C GLU A 121 -2.02 13.94 26.88
N LYS A 122 -1.74 14.91 25.98
CA LYS A 122 -2.75 15.48 25.07
C LYS A 122 -2.91 14.73 23.75
N ALA A 123 -2.15 13.65 23.54
CA ALA A 123 -2.15 12.88 22.29
C ALA A 123 -3.53 12.31 21.90
N GLU A 124 -4.39 12.00 22.89
CA GLU A 124 -5.69 11.34 22.65
C GLU A 124 -6.68 12.16 21.81
N LYS A 125 -6.50 13.49 21.72
CA LYS A 125 -7.39 14.39 20.95
C LYS A 125 -6.77 14.93 19.68
N LEU A 126 -5.53 14.57 19.36
CA LEU A 126 -4.84 15.04 18.18
C LEU A 126 -5.18 14.16 17.00
N ASN A 127 -5.58 14.79 15.89
CA ASN A 127 -5.94 14.10 14.66
C ASN A 127 -7.00 12.99 14.89
N SER A 128 -7.91 13.17 15.84
CA SER A 128 -8.88 12.15 16.24
C SER A 128 -9.98 11.89 15.21
N GLN A 129 -9.98 12.65 14.12
CA GLN A 129 -10.87 12.54 12.97
C GLN A 129 -10.09 12.24 11.68
N LEU A 130 -8.78 11.98 11.80
CA LEU A 130 -7.94 11.74 10.64
C LEU A 130 -8.25 10.37 10.04
N GLU A 131 -8.74 10.38 8.81
CA GLU A 131 -8.84 9.20 7.97
C GLU A 131 -7.62 9.13 7.04
N ILE A 132 -6.92 7.99 7.06
CA ILE A 132 -5.77 7.76 6.19
C ILE A 132 -6.15 6.75 5.12
N LYS A 133 -5.96 7.12 3.84
CA LYS A 133 -6.14 6.23 2.70
C LYS A 133 -4.84 6.07 1.94
N ILE A 134 -4.46 4.83 1.68
CA ILE A 134 -3.27 4.46 0.90
C ILE A 134 -3.70 3.52 -0.21
N ASP A 135 -3.37 3.86 -1.45
CA ASP A 135 -3.90 3.20 -2.64
C ASP A 135 -2.82 3.12 -3.71
N HIS A 136 -2.54 1.91 -4.23
CA HIS A 136 -1.45 1.66 -5.20
C HIS A 136 -0.08 2.19 -4.75
N CYS A 137 0.26 2.04 -3.47
CA CYS A 137 1.49 2.58 -2.90
C CYS A 137 2.50 1.49 -2.50
N ILE A 138 3.77 1.88 -2.46
CA ILE A 138 4.81 1.20 -1.70
C ILE A 138 5.14 2.08 -0.51
N CYS A 139 5.03 1.56 0.70
CA CYS A 139 5.28 2.34 1.91
C CYS A 139 6.12 1.53 2.89
N GLY A 140 7.12 2.15 3.50
CA GLY A 140 7.77 1.60 4.68
C GLY A 140 6.80 1.42 5.87
N PRO A 141 7.33 1.07 7.06
CA PRO A 141 6.53 0.88 8.25
C PRO A 141 5.59 2.05 8.57
N ILE A 142 4.36 1.76 8.98
CA ILE A 142 3.38 2.76 9.44
C ILE A 142 3.19 2.59 10.94
N SER A 143 3.50 3.64 11.69
CA SER A 143 3.23 3.76 13.11
C SER A 143 2.26 4.91 13.33
N LEU A 144 1.09 4.62 13.90
CA LEU A 144 0.07 5.60 14.21
C LEU A 144 -0.21 5.62 15.72
N PRO A 145 -0.49 6.79 16.30
CA PRO A 145 -0.93 6.90 17.69
C PRO A 145 -2.38 6.44 17.83
N GLU A 146 -2.79 6.12 19.05
CA GLU A 146 -4.11 5.54 19.31
C GLU A 146 -5.30 6.47 19.00
N SER A 147 -5.03 7.78 18.83
CA SER A 147 -6.05 8.77 18.50
C SER A 147 -6.53 8.66 17.06
N ILE A 148 -5.74 8.10 16.13
CA ILE A 148 -6.12 8.04 14.70
C ILE A 148 -7.12 6.90 14.49
N PRO A 149 -8.37 7.19 14.10
CA PRO A 149 -9.45 6.21 14.14
C PRO A 149 -9.39 5.19 13.00
N SER A 150 -8.98 5.57 11.79
CA SER A 150 -9.15 4.76 10.59
C SER A 150 -7.94 4.79 9.65
N LEU A 151 -7.58 3.62 9.13
CA LEU A 151 -6.56 3.43 8.09
C LEU A 151 -7.09 2.42 7.06
N MET A 152 -7.21 2.87 5.81
CA MET A 152 -7.58 2.05 4.65
C MET A 152 -6.38 1.90 3.73
N ILE A 153 -6.05 0.66 3.36
CA ILE A 153 -4.93 0.34 2.48
C ILE A 153 -5.44 -0.58 1.35
N MET A 154 -5.18 -0.18 0.11
CA MET A 154 -5.62 -0.89 -1.08
C MET A 154 -4.47 -1.06 -2.07
N ASP A 155 -4.35 -2.23 -2.70
CA ASP A 155 -3.43 -2.47 -3.82
C ASP A 155 -1.97 -2.07 -3.51
N SER A 156 -1.53 -2.28 -2.27
CA SER A 156 -0.29 -1.69 -1.75
C SER A 156 0.64 -2.69 -1.06
N ILE A 157 1.92 -2.33 -1.02
CA ILE A 157 2.96 -3.05 -0.28
C ILE A 157 3.38 -2.20 0.91
N ILE A 158 3.29 -2.75 2.12
CA ILE A 158 3.57 -2.03 3.37
C ILE A 158 4.67 -2.72 4.18
N GLY A 159 5.57 -1.92 4.75
CA GLY A 159 6.62 -2.38 5.64
C GLY A 159 7.90 -2.78 4.90
N ASN A 160 8.78 -3.45 5.64
CA ASN A 160 10.03 -4.01 5.12
C ASN A 160 10.29 -5.34 5.82
N ILE A 161 11.31 -6.08 5.39
CA ILE A 161 11.55 -7.47 5.84
C ILE A 161 11.94 -7.57 7.33
N SER A 162 12.08 -6.44 8.04
CA SER A 162 12.50 -6.36 9.42
C SER A 162 11.51 -5.59 10.30
N GLY A 163 11.09 -6.20 11.41
CA GLY A 163 10.27 -5.51 12.41
C GLY A 163 8.79 -5.39 12.05
N ALA A 164 8.21 -4.22 12.32
CA ALA A 164 6.78 -3.97 12.18
C ALA A 164 6.46 -3.42 10.78
N ALA A 165 5.45 -3.97 10.12
CA ALA A 165 4.83 -3.31 8.96
C ALA A 165 3.86 -2.22 9.44
N LEU A 166 3.04 -2.55 10.44
CA LEU A 166 1.95 -1.72 10.94
C LEU A 166 1.91 -1.79 12.47
N THR A 167 2.04 -0.64 13.13
CA THR A 167 1.80 -0.47 14.57
C THR A 167 0.72 0.59 14.76
N VAL A 168 -0.54 0.16 14.69
CA VAL A 168 -1.73 1.02 14.61
C VAL A 168 -2.83 0.57 15.60
N LYS A 169 -2.43 0.33 16.86
CA LYS A 169 -3.26 -0.30 17.90
C LYS A 169 -4.58 0.40 18.21
N GLY A 170 -4.65 1.71 18.04
CA GLY A 170 -5.89 2.48 18.16
C GLY A 170 -6.55 2.80 16.82
N THR A 171 -6.30 2.03 15.77
CA THR A 171 -6.83 2.29 14.44
C THR A 171 -7.60 1.08 13.93
N ASP A 172 -8.81 1.31 13.44
CA ASP A 172 -9.56 0.32 12.69
C ASP A 172 -8.94 0.20 11.29
N LEU A 173 -8.47 -1.00 10.96
CA LEU A 173 -7.66 -1.26 9.77
C LEU A 173 -8.50 -1.99 8.72
N GLU A 174 -8.60 -1.40 7.54
CA GLU A 174 -9.18 -2.02 6.35
C GLU A 174 -8.08 -2.26 5.31
N MET A 175 -7.98 -3.50 4.82
CA MET A 175 -6.98 -3.88 3.82
C MET A 175 -7.59 -4.67 2.67
N GLU A 176 -7.27 -4.28 1.44
CA GLU A 176 -7.73 -5.00 0.26
C GLU A 176 -6.58 -5.18 -0.73
N ARG A 177 -6.32 -6.41 -1.20
CA ARG A 177 -5.24 -6.68 -2.17
C ARG A 177 -3.91 -6.07 -1.71
N CYS A 178 -3.47 -6.39 -0.49
CA CYS A 178 -2.26 -5.81 0.08
C CYS A 178 -1.24 -6.88 0.48
N THR A 179 0.05 -6.54 0.41
CA THR A 179 1.13 -7.38 0.94
C THR A 179 1.85 -6.64 2.05
N THR A 180 2.03 -7.28 3.21
CA THR A 180 2.79 -6.70 4.33
C THR A 180 4.10 -7.44 4.55
N TYR A 181 5.20 -6.70 4.70
CA TYR A 181 6.49 -7.20 5.16
C TYR A 181 6.72 -6.77 6.61
N GLY A 182 6.75 -7.76 7.51
CA GLY A 182 6.82 -7.54 8.97
C GLY A 182 5.49 -7.76 9.69
N TYR A 183 5.52 -7.66 11.03
CA TYR A 183 4.35 -7.95 11.85
C TYR A 183 3.33 -6.80 11.84
N VAL A 184 2.07 -7.13 12.11
CA VAL A 184 0.95 -6.18 12.11
C VAL A 184 0.27 -6.13 13.47
N GLN A 185 0.02 -4.93 13.98
CA GLN A 185 -0.78 -4.68 15.19
C GLN A 185 -1.84 -3.62 14.91
N ALA A 186 -3.12 -3.91 15.17
CA ALA A 186 -4.22 -2.98 14.93
C ALA A 186 -5.38 -3.18 15.93
N ARG A 187 -6.28 -2.19 16.03
CA ARG A 187 -7.47 -2.26 16.90
C ARG A 187 -8.43 -3.35 16.43
N SER A 188 -8.83 -3.27 15.16
CA SER A 188 -9.68 -4.21 14.45
C SER A 188 -9.13 -4.43 13.04
N LEU A 189 -9.57 -5.48 12.35
CA LEU A 189 -9.10 -5.79 11.00
C LEU A 189 -10.24 -6.33 10.13
N GLU A 190 -10.55 -5.63 9.05
CA GLU A 190 -11.25 -6.14 7.88
C GLU A 190 -10.22 -6.31 6.75
N ALA A 191 -10.03 -7.52 6.24
CA ALA A 191 -9.04 -7.77 5.20
C ALA A 191 -9.53 -8.76 4.12
N SER A 192 -9.29 -8.42 2.85
CA SER A 192 -9.59 -9.28 1.70
C SER A 192 -8.37 -9.39 0.79
N ASP A 193 -8.11 -10.60 0.28
CA ASP A 193 -7.13 -10.84 -0.77
C ASP A 193 -5.71 -10.37 -0.39
N CYS A 194 -5.37 -10.43 0.90
CA CYS A 194 -4.12 -9.92 1.45
C CYS A 194 -3.10 -11.04 1.72
N ILE A 195 -1.82 -10.67 1.72
CA ILE A 195 -0.73 -11.51 2.21
C ILE A 195 -0.07 -10.85 3.41
N PHE A 196 -0.11 -11.52 4.56
CA PHE A 196 0.67 -11.16 5.74
C PHE A 196 1.91 -12.07 5.81
N THR A 197 3.12 -11.49 5.83
CA THR A 197 4.35 -12.30 5.85
C THR A 197 4.84 -12.63 7.27
N ASP A 198 4.38 -11.89 8.28
CA ASP A 198 4.61 -12.17 9.70
C ASP A 198 3.29 -12.05 10.48
N ARG A 199 3.34 -12.30 11.78
CA ARG A 199 2.19 -12.45 12.67
C ARG A 199 1.36 -11.17 12.73
N THR A 200 0.06 -11.35 12.63
CA THR A 200 -0.94 -10.29 12.77
C THR A 200 -1.63 -10.40 14.12
N PHE A 201 -1.57 -9.36 14.93
CA PHE A 201 -2.19 -9.30 16.26
C PHE A 201 -3.24 -8.19 16.31
N ILE A 202 -4.50 -8.60 16.41
CA ILE A 202 -5.65 -7.70 16.51
C ILE A 202 -6.14 -7.66 17.95
N GLU A 203 -6.46 -6.46 18.44
CA GLU A 203 -6.94 -6.25 19.81
C GLU A 203 -8.40 -6.68 19.97
N ARG A 204 -9.26 -6.28 19.04
CA ARG A 204 -10.71 -6.56 19.04
C ARG A 204 -11.06 -7.62 17.98
N THR A 205 -10.79 -8.88 18.29
CA THR A 205 -11.04 -10.02 17.38
C THR A 205 -12.53 -10.33 17.15
N GLN A 206 -13.43 -9.66 17.87
CA GLN A 206 -14.88 -9.77 17.69
C GLN A 206 -15.43 -8.82 16.62
N PHE A 207 -14.61 -7.92 16.07
CA PHE A 207 -14.96 -7.01 14.97
C PHE A 207 -14.08 -7.30 13.75
N GLY A 208 -14.70 -7.27 12.57
CA GLY A 208 -14.04 -7.51 11.29
C GLY A 208 -14.00 -8.97 10.84
N CYS A 209 -13.46 -9.19 9.66
CA CYS A 209 -13.29 -10.48 9.02
C CYS A 209 -12.03 -10.47 8.15
N VAL A 210 -11.26 -11.56 8.17
CA VAL A 210 -10.18 -11.77 7.21
C VAL A 210 -10.60 -12.85 6.24
N ARG A 211 -10.56 -12.56 4.94
CA ARG A 211 -11.07 -13.43 3.88
C ARG A 211 -10.11 -13.55 2.72
N PHE A 212 -10.06 -14.73 2.09
CA PHE A 212 -9.26 -15.00 0.88
C PHE A 212 -7.80 -14.53 0.99
N SER A 213 -7.25 -14.61 2.21
CA SER A 213 -5.96 -14.03 2.55
C SER A 213 -5.03 -15.10 3.12
N TYR A 214 -3.73 -14.85 3.08
CA TYR A 214 -2.74 -15.65 3.77
C TYR A 214 -2.35 -15.03 5.11
N LEU A 215 -2.40 -15.81 6.19
CA LEU A 215 -1.84 -15.43 7.50
C LEU A 215 -0.89 -16.51 8.03
N PRO A 216 0.29 -16.13 8.53
CA PRO A 216 1.23 -17.11 9.06
C PRO A 216 0.73 -17.67 10.41
N PRO A 217 1.17 -18.88 10.78
CA PRO A 217 0.87 -19.47 12.08
C PRO A 217 1.20 -18.54 13.25
N GLY A 218 0.37 -18.57 14.29
CA GLY A 218 0.53 -17.71 15.47
C GLY A 218 -0.12 -16.32 15.35
N SER A 219 -0.71 -15.98 14.20
CA SER A 219 -1.55 -14.80 14.05
C SER A 219 -2.84 -14.91 14.86
N ARG A 220 -3.23 -13.82 15.53
CA ARG A 220 -4.46 -13.68 16.31
C ARG A 220 -5.31 -12.55 15.75
N THR A 221 -6.30 -12.92 14.95
CA THR A 221 -7.14 -11.98 14.19
C THR A 221 -8.63 -12.18 14.47
N ALA A 222 -9.47 -11.38 13.83
CA ALA A 222 -10.89 -11.66 13.72
C ALA A 222 -11.16 -12.95 12.93
N ARG A 223 -12.45 -13.26 12.70
CA ARG A 223 -12.87 -14.49 12.01
C ARG A 223 -12.17 -14.62 10.66
N LYS A 224 -11.64 -15.80 10.40
CA LYS A 224 -11.03 -16.17 9.11
C LYS A 224 -12.05 -16.88 8.23
N TYR A 225 -12.07 -16.54 6.95
CA TYR A 225 -12.92 -17.16 5.93
C TYR A 225 -12.09 -17.51 4.69
N ARG A 226 -12.00 -18.81 4.36
CA ARG A 226 -11.23 -19.28 3.19
C ARG A 226 -9.81 -18.70 3.13
N CYS A 227 -9.15 -18.62 4.28
CA CYS A 227 -7.79 -18.14 4.38
C CYS A 227 -6.80 -19.30 4.29
N GLN A 228 -5.61 -19.01 3.81
CA GLN A 228 -4.48 -19.94 3.85
C GLN A 228 -3.59 -19.64 5.07
N PRO A 229 -2.96 -20.65 5.67
CA PRO A 229 -3.01 -22.07 5.33
C PRO A 229 -4.23 -22.83 5.90
N ASP A 230 -5.13 -22.15 6.63
CA ASP A 230 -6.25 -22.82 7.34
C ASP A 230 -7.06 -23.75 6.44
N MET A 231 -7.41 -23.30 5.24
CA MET A 231 -8.21 -24.08 4.29
C MET A 231 -7.46 -25.33 3.80
N ALA A 232 -6.16 -25.23 3.51
CA ALA A 232 -5.35 -26.39 3.14
C ALA A 232 -5.17 -27.39 4.29
N LEU A 233 -5.34 -26.93 5.54
CA LEU A 233 -5.17 -27.76 6.74
C LEU A 233 -6.44 -28.50 7.17
N GLU A 234 -7.63 -28.17 6.62
CA GLU A 234 -8.91 -28.78 7.02
C GLU A 234 -8.91 -30.31 6.96
N ASN A 235 -8.12 -30.90 6.05
CA ASN A 235 -8.04 -32.35 5.84
C ASN A 235 -6.73 -32.99 6.31
N ALA A 236 -5.87 -32.26 7.03
CA ALA A 236 -4.60 -32.81 7.50
C ALA A 236 -4.83 -33.92 8.55
N ALA A 237 -4.23 -35.10 8.34
CA ALA A 237 -4.45 -36.28 9.18
C ALA A 237 -3.44 -36.41 10.34
N SER A 238 -2.34 -35.66 10.31
CA SER A 238 -1.30 -35.73 11.33
C SER A 238 -0.54 -34.41 11.52
N PRO A 239 0.09 -34.18 12.70
CA PRO A 239 0.92 -33.00 12.92
C PRO A 239 2.09 -32.86 11.94
N GLY A 240 2.64 -33.98 11.45
CA GLY A 240 3.71 -33.97 10.43
C GLY A 240 3.22 -33.50 9.07
N GLU A 241 2.00 -33.89 8.69
CA GLU A 241 1.35 -33.42 7.47
C GLU A 241 0.99 -31.94 7.57
N GLU A 242 0.46 -31.48 8.71
CA GLU A 242 0.21 -30.05 8.95
C GLU A 242 1.47 -29.21 8.77
N ALA A 243 2.60 -29.65 9.32
CA ALA A 243 3.87 -28.94 9.19
C ALA A 243 4.33 -28.86 7.73
N SER A 244 4.18 -29.95 6.97
CA SER A 244 4.48 -30.00 5.54
C SER A 244 3.58 -29.04 4.72
N ILE A 245 2.27 -29.05 4.99
CA ILE A 245 1.31 -28.15 4.34
C ILE A 245 1.65 -26.69 4.64
N ARG A 246 1.93 -26.34 5.89
CA ARG A 246 2.29 -24.96 6.27
C ARG A 246 3.55 -24.47 5.57
N ALA A 247 4.56 -25.32 5.45
CA ALA A 247 5.80 -25.00 4.74
C ALA A 247 5.57 -24.81 3.24
N ARG A 248 4.71 -25.66 2.64
CA ARG A 248 4.38 -25.63 1.21
C ARG A 248 3.50 -24.44 0.81
N VAL A 249 2.50 -24.10 1.64
CA VAL A 249 1.50 -23.05 1.35
C VAL A 249 2.00 -21.65 1.74
N ALA A 250 3.19 -21.54 2.34
CA ALA A 250 3.81 -20.24 2.59
C ALA A 250 4.07 -19.49 1.27
N PRO A 251 3.68 -18.21 1.15
CA PRO A 251 3.95 -17.40 -0.03
C PRO A 251 5.44 -17.32 -0.33
N ALA A 252 5.81 -17.62 -1.57
CA ALA A 252 7.15 -17.40 -2.08
C ALA A 252 7.16 -16.14 -2.95
N PHE A 253 8.08 -15.22 -2.69
CA PHE A 253 8.25 -13.99 -3.46
C PHE A 253 9.49 -14.08 -4.33
N VAL A 254 9.50 -13.35 -5.46
CA VAL A 254 10.71 -13.14 -6.26
C VAL A 254 11.77 -12.41 -5.42
N SER A 255 11.38 -11.35 -4.73
CA SER A 255 12.20 -10.71 -3.69
C SER A 255 11.33 -10.00 -2.67
N GLY A 256 11.78 -10.00 -1.41
CA GLY A 256 11.27 -9.12 -0.36
C GLY A 256 12.07 -7.83 -0.17
N HIS A 257 13.16 -7.63 -0.92
CA HIS A 257 14.00 -6.43 -0.84
C HIS A 257 13.58 -5.41 -1.90
N TYR A 258 13.44 -4.15 -1.49
CA TYR A 258 12.94 -3.07 -2.34
C TYR A 258 13.86 -2.72 -3.51
N ASP A 259 15.17 -2.93 -3.36
CA ASP A 259 16.19 -2.70 -4.39
C ASP A 259 16.12 -3.71 -5.55
N HIS A 260 15.25 -4.73 -5.45
CA HIS A 260 15.05 -5.74 -6.47
C HIS A 260 13.80 -5.44 -7.32
N LEU A 261 13.89 -5.61 -8.64
CA LEU A 261 12.80 -5.31 -9.58
C LEU A 261 11.50 -6.09 -9.29
N GLY A 262 11.63 -7.38 -8.94
CA GLY A 262 10.52 -8.23 -8.49
C GLY A 262 10.07 -8.04 -7.03
N TYR A 263 10.32 -6.88 -6.42
CA TYR A 263 9.91 -6.60 -5.04
C TYR A 263 8.40 -6.81 -4.85
N GLY A 264 8.02 -7.66 -3.90
CA GLY A 264 6.61 -7.93 -3.58
C GLY A 264 5.89 -8.87 -4.55
N GLN A 265 6.49 -9.19 -5.69
CA GLN A 265 5.88 -10.07 -6.68
C GLN A 265 5.96 -11.53 -6.22
N LEU A 266 4.86 -12.28 -6.35
CA LEU A 266 4.87 -13.70 -6.09
C LEU A 266 5.77 -14.44 -7.10
N SER A 267 6.61 -15.32 -6.57
CA SER A 267 7.41 -16.25 -7.38
C SER A 267 6.50 -17.25 -8.08
N GLN A 268 6.88 -17.67 -9.29
CA GLN A 268 6.22 -18.77 -10.00
C GLN A 268 6.29 -20.10 -9.23
N THR A 269 7.19 -20.21 -8.26
CA THR A 269 7.30 -21.38 -7.37
C THR A 269 6.31 -21.35 -6.21
N SER A 270 5.60 -20.24 -5.99
CA SER A 270 4.52 -20.17 -5.01
C SER A 270 3.39 -21.10 -5.45
N VAL A 271 2.69 -21.71 -4.51
CA VAL A 271 1.63 -22.68 -4.86
C VAL A 271 0.36 -22.00 -5.35
N ASP A 272 -0.47 -22.74 -6.08
CA ASP A 272 -1.73 -22.26 -6.66
C ASP A 272 -2.70 -21.77 -5.58
N GLU A 273 -2.67 -22.33 -4.37
CA GLU A 273 -3.46 -21.83 -3.23
C GLU A 273 -3.21 -20.35 -2.91
N ILE A 274 -2.05 -19.81 -3.30
CA ILE A 274 -1.68 -18.40 -3.16
C ILE A 274 -1.77 -17.67 -4.50
N GLN A 275 -1.27 -18.29 -5.59
CA GLN A 275 -1.29 -17.66 -6.93
C GLN A 275 -2.70 -17.48 -7.51
N MET A 276 -3.68 -18.24 -7.05
CA MET A 276 -5.09 -18.18 -7.46
C MET A 276 -6.03 -18.10 -6.25
N GLY A 277 -5.50 -17.64 -5.10
CA GLY A 277 -6.18 -17.68 -3.81
C GLY A 277 -7.14 -16.52 -3.53
N SER A 278 -7.12 -15.46 -4.35
CA SER A 278 -8.02 -14.31 -4.22
C SER A 278 -9.49 -14.73 -4.39
N GLN A 279 -10.41 -13.90 -3.91
CA GLN A 279 -11.87 -14.05 -4.03
C GLN A 279 -12.33 -14.33 -5.48
N ASP A 280 -11.67 -13.72 -6.46
CA ASP A 280 -11.96 -13.84 -7.89
C ASP A 280 -11.02 -14.80 -8.64
N GLY A 281 -10.23 -15.59 -7.91
CA GLY A 281 -9.26 -16.53 -8.47
C GLY A 281 -7.97 -15.91 -9.00
N SER A 282 -7.75 -14.61 -8.77
CA SER A 282 -6.43 -13.99 -9.03
C SER A 282 -5.43 -14.30 -7.91
N GLU A 283 -4.21 -13.79 -8.05
CA GLU A 283 -3.20 -13.91 -7.00
C GLU A 283 -3.58 -13.10 -5.76
N MET A 284 -3.24 -13.60 -4.58
CA MET A 284 -3.36 -12.82 -3.33
C MET A 284 -2.30 -11.71 -3.29
N GLY A 285 -2.58 -10.64 -2.55
CA GLY A 285 -1.63 -9.56 -2.25
C GLY A 285 -1.70 -8.37 -3.21
N ALA A 286 -0.67 -7.51 -3.13
CA ALA A 286 -0.60 -6.22 -3.83
C ALA A 286 -0.78 -6.29 -5.36
N PHE A 287 -0.44 -7.43 -5.97
CA PHE A 287 -0.48 -7.61 -7.42
C PHE A 287 -1.80 -8.25 -7.91
N SER A 288 -2.75 -8.53 -7.02
CA SER A 288 -4.04 -9.16 -7.35
C SER A 288 -4.78 -8.44 -8.48
N SER A 289 -4.73 -7.11 -8.51
CA SER A 289 -5.38 -6.27 -9.53
C SER A 289 -4.81 -6.44 -10.94
N LEU A 290 -3.58 -6.95 -11.09
CA LEU A 290 -2.99 -7.23 -12.40
C LEU A 290 -3.61 -8.44 -13.10
N LYS A 291 -4.30 -9.33 -12.36
CA LYS A 291 -4.94 -10.54 -12.89
C LYS A 291 -3.98 -11.41 -13.70
N ASN A 292 -2.75 -11.56 -13.20
CA ASN A 292 -1.70 -12.33 -13.85
C ASN A 292 -2.12 -13.77 -14.19
N PRO A 293 -2.77 -14.54 -13.27
CA PRO A 293 -3.28 -15.87 -13.60
C PRO A 293 -4.25 -15.86 -14.79
N GLN A 294 -5.22 -14.95 -14.80
CA GLN A 294 -6.21 -14.85 -15.86
C GLN A 294 -5.60 -14.41 -17.20
N ARG A 295 -4.63 -13.49 -17.18
CA ARG A 295 -3.88 -13.08 -18.37
C ARG A 295 -3.09 -14.25 -18.95
N GLU A 296 -2.45 -15.03 -18.08
CA GLU A 296 -1.70 -16.22 -18.46
C GLU A 296 -2.63 -17.29 -19.08
N ASP A 297 -3.75 -17.60 -18.44
CA ASP A 297 -4.74 -18.56 -18.96
C ASP A 297 -5.32 -18.13 -20.31
N SER A 298 -5.62 -16.85 -20.46
CA SER A 298 -6.13 -16.27 -21.72
C SER A 298 -5.10 -16.37 -22.84
N LEU A 299 -3.83 -16.10 -22.53
CA LEU A 299 -2.72 -16.22 -23.48
C LEU A 299 -2.48 -17.67 -23.86
N ARG A 300 -2.45 -18.59 -22.89
CA ARG A 300 -2.31 -20.04 -23.15
C ARG A 300 -3.43 -20.57 -24.03
N SER A 301 -4.67 -20.16 -23.76
CA SER A 301 -5.83 -20.54 -24.58
C SER A 301 -5.67 -20.04 -26.03
N SER A 302 -5.25 -18.79 -26.19
CA SER A 302 -4.99 -18.18 -27.51
C SER A 302 -3.85 -18.88 -28.26
N LEU A 303 -2.76 -19.22 -27.56
CA LEU A 303 -1.64 -19.96 -28.14
C LEU A 303 -2.07 -21.36 -28.58
N ASN A 304 -2.86 -22.07 -27.77
CA ASN A 304 -3.35 -23.41 -28.14
C ASN A 304 -4.25 -23.38 -29.39
N GLU A 305 -5.04 -22.32 -29.57
CA GLU A 305 -5.95 -22.18 -30.71
C GLU A 305 -5.24 -21.75 -32.00
N TYR A 306 -4.29 -20.81 -31.89
CA TYR A 306 -3.72 -20.12 -33.06
C TYR A 306 -2.26 -20.50 -33.38
N MET A 307 -1.58 -21.28 -32.55
CA MET A 307 -0.19 -21.67 -32.81
C MET A 307 -0.11 -22.64 -33.99
N ARG A 308 0.80 -22.34 -34.91
CA ARG A 308 1.04 -23.19 -36.09
C ARG A 308 1.73 -24.47 -35.68
N LEU A 309 1.43 -25.55 -36.42
CA LEU A 309 2.08 -26.83 -36.27
C LEU A 309 3.61 -26.69 -36.36
N GLY A 310 4.32 -27.32 -35.43
CA GLY A 310 5.79 -27.32 -35.39
C GLY A 310 6.41 -26.13 -34.65
N LEU A 311 5.60 -25.26 -34.04
CA LEU A 311 6.07 -24.21 -33.13
C LEU A 311 5.82 -24.62 -31.68
N GLU A 312 6.63 -24.08 -30.76
CA GLU A 312 6.47 -24.20 -29.32
C GLU A 312 6.62 -22.79 -28.71
N ALA A 313 5.78 -22.46 -27.73
CA ALA A 313 5.85 -21.18 -27.02
C ALA A 313 6.12 -21.41 -25.52
N GLY A 314 7.09 -20.66 -24.99
CA GLY A 314 7.33 -20.54 -23.56
C GLY A 314 6.80 -19.21 -23.04
N LEU A 315 6.21 -19.22 -21.84
CA LEU A 315 5.80 -18.01 -21.13
C LEU A 315 6.87 -17.63 -20.10
N PHE A 316 7.32 -16.38 -20.14
CA PHE A 316 8.25 -15.82 -19.16
C PHE A 316 7.65 -14.55 -18.58
N ARG A 317 7.52 -14.49 -17.26
CA ARG A 317 7.18 -13.23 -16.57
C ARG A 317 8.45 -12.38 -16.52
N VAL A 318 8.38 -11.18 -17.08
CA VAL A 318 9.48 -10.21 -16.96
C VAL A 318 9.45 -9.66 -15.54
N ILE A 319 10.58 -9.79 -14.85
CA ILE A 319 10.85 -9.27 -13.51
C ILE A 319 11.55 -7.94 -13.65
#